data_AF-A0A543DR21-F1
#
_entry.id   AF-A0A543DR21-F1
#
_cell.length_a   1.000
_cell.length_b   1.000
_cell.length_c   1.000
_cell.angle_alpha   90.00
_cell.angle_beta   90.00
_cell.angle_gamma   90.00
#
_symmetry.space_group_name_H-M   'P 1'
#
loop_
_entity.id
_entity.type
_entity.pdbx_description
1 polymer ?
#
loop_
_entity_poly.entity_id
_entity_poly.type
_entity_poly.pdbx_seq_one_letter_code
_entity_poly.pdbx_strand_id
1 'polypeptide(L)'
;MPRYSIERALPEDLGAFLVERPVSEIVLANTELGVAWLCCFVNSGDKRLFCMYEPANPEAIRKAGRRTGLPIEVIHRVTVLEPHAFADRGAWRDPTTAQEEPPTAAAAAGWSGAH
;
A
#
# COMPACT_ATOMS: atom_id res chain seq x y z
N MET A 1 -4.34 -8.07 -2.74
CA MET A 1 -3.37 -7.43 -1.80
C MET A 1 -3.91 -6.06 -1.44
N PRO A 2 -3.69 -5.56 -0.20
CA PRO A 2 -4.13 -4.22 0.19
C PRO A 2 -3.43 -3.14 -0.65
N ARG A 3 -4.15 -2.06 -0.95
CA ARG A 3 -3.61 -0.89 -1.65
C ARG A 3 -3.27 0.22 -0.67
N TYR A 4 -2.19 0.92 -0.97
CA TYR A 4 -1.77 2.10 -0.21
C TYR A 4 -1.45 3.25 -1.15
N SER A 5 -1.87 4.45 -0.75
CA SER A 5 -1.37 5.70 -1.31
C SER A 5 -0.23 6.19 -0.42
N ILE A 6 0.89 6.55 -1.03
CA ILE A 6 2.05 7.12 -0.37
C ILE A 6 2.21 8.56 -0.81
N GLU A 7 2.25 9.47 0.16
CA GLU A 7 2.61 10.87 -0.06
C GLU A 7 4.09 11.09 0.20
N ARG A 8 4.72 11.84 -0.69
CA ARG A 8 6.14 12.19 -0.63
C ARG A 8 6.33 13.66 -0.99
N ALA A 9 7.14 14.38 -0.21
CA ALA A 9 7.71 15.64 -0.67
C ALA A 9 8.68 15.37 -1.81
N LEU A 10 8.56 16.17 -2.87
CA LEU A 10 9.53 16.16 -3.95
C LEU A 10 10.68 17.11 -3.62
N PRO A 11 11.92 16.76 -4.01
CA PRO A 11 12.97 17.77 -4.14
C PRO A 11 12.55 18.80 -5.19
N GLU A 12 13.13 19.99 -5.12
CA GLU A 12 12.79 21.13 -5.99
C GLU A 12 12.98 20.82 -7.49
N ASP A 13 13.78 19.79 -7.82
CA ASP A 13 13.94 19.23 -9.17
C ASP A 13 13.67 17.71 -9.20
N LEU A 14 12.45 17.33 -9.62
CA LEU A 14 12.04 15.94 -9.83
C LEU A 14 12.80 15.27 -10.99
N GLY A 15 13.17 16.03 -12.03
CA GLY A 15 13.87 15.49 -13.19
C GLY A 15 15.27 15.00 -12.81
N ALA A 16 16.03 15.83 -12.11
CA ALA A 16 17.34 15.46 -11.58
C ALA A 16 17.25 14.24 -10.65
N PHE A 17 16.25 14.20 -9.78
CA PHE A 17 16.02 13.08 -8.87
C PHE A 17 15.81 11.74 -9.60
N LEU A 18 15.05 11.74 -10.69
CA LEU A 18 14.79 10.52 -11.49
C LEU A 18 15.98 10.11 -12.37
N VAL A 19 16.87 11.05 -12.71
CA VAL A 19 18.12 10.75 -13.44
C VAL A 19 19.15 10.11 -12.51
N GLU A 20 19.34 10.64 -11.30
CA GLU A 20 20.25 10.05 -10.31
C GLU A 20 19.82 8.66 -9.85
N ARG A 21 18.51 8.38 -9.94
CA ARG A 21 17.92 7.13 -9.46
C ARG A 21 16.99 6.55 -10.52
N PRO A 22 17.52 5.74 -11.45
CA PRO A 22 16.74 5.16 -12.53
C PRO A 22 15.49 4.47 -12.01
N VAL A 23 14.33 4.80 -12.57
CA VAL A 23 13.04 4.24 -12.14
C VAL A 23 13.04 2.71 -12.15
N SER A 24 13.75 2.10 -13.11
CA SER A 24 13.93 0.64 -13.20
C SER A 24 14.56 0.03 -11.95
N GLU A 25 15.58 0.67 -11.37
CA GLU A 25 16.24 0.19 -10.14
C GLU A 25 15.30 0.29 -8.94
N ILE A 26 14.50 1.35 -8.88
CA ILE A 26 13.48 1.52 -7.83
C ILE A 26 12.43 0.43 -7.92
N VAL A 27 11.92 0.16 -9.14
CA VAL A 27 10.95 -0.91 -9.39
C VAL A 27 11.52 -2.27 -9.00
N LEU A 28 12.76 -2.56 -9.37
CA LEU A 28 13.43 -3.82 -8.99
C LEU A 28 13.54 -3.95 -7.47
N ALA A 29 14.09 -2.94 -6.78
CA ALA A 29 14.26 -2.96 -5.32
C ALA A 29 12.93 -3.08 -4.56
N ASN A 30 11.86 -2.46 -5.07
CA ASN A 30 10.52 -2.63 -4.51
C ASN A 30 10.01 -4.06 -4.72
N THR A 31 10.20 -4.62 -5.91
CA THR A 31 9.77 -5.97 -6.27
C THR A 31 10.45 -7.03 -5.42
N GLU A 32 11.75 -6.91 -5.17
CA GLU A 32 12.52 -7.79 -4.26
C GLU A 32 11.97 -7.79 -2.82
N LEU A 33 11.26 -6.75 -2.43
CA LEU A 33 10.62 -6.62 -1.12
C LEU A 33 9.13 -7.00 -1.14
N GLY A 34 8.62 -7.53 -2.25
CA GLY A 34 7.22 -7.90 -2.42
C GLY A 34 6.29 -6.68 -2.48
N VAL A 35 6.80 -5.56 -3.00
CA VAL A 35 6.09 -4.29 -3.08
C VAL A 35 5.94 -3.90 -4.54
N ALA A 36 4.71 -3.96 -5.09
CA ALA A 36 4.46 -3.48 -6.44
C ALA A 36 4.19 -1.97 -6.43
N TRP A 37 4.93 -1.23 -7.26
CA TRP A 37 4.70 0.20 -7.50
C TRP A 37 3.82 0.36 -8.76
N LEU A 38 2.58 0.80 -8.59
CA LEU A 38 1.58 0.78 -9.65
C LEU A 38 1.64 2.02 -10.55
N CYS A 39 1.56 3.20 -9.94
CA CYS A 39 1.58 4.49 -10.63
C CYS A 39 1.89 5.62 -9.64
N CYS A 40 2.14 6.82 -10.17
CA CYS A 40 2.15 8.05 -9.37
C CYS A 40 1.44 9.20 -10.06
N PHE A 41 1.05 10.16 -9.24
CA PHE A 41 0.50 11.45 -9.62
C PHE A 41 1.35 12.53 -8.95
N VAL A 42 1.51 13.66 -9.63
CA VAL A 42 2.18 14.85 -9.11
C VAL A 42 1.12 15.92 -8.91
N ASN A 43 1.16 16.66 -7.79
CA ASN A 43 0.22 17.77 -7.60
C ASN A 43 0.55 18.97 -8.49
N SER A 44 -0.41 19.88 -8.63
CA SER A 44 -0.17 21.18 -9.24
C SER A 44 0.93 21.93 -8.48
N GLY A 45 2.04 22.22 -9.16
CA GLY A 45 3.22 22.89 -8.60
C GLY A 45 4.39 21.96 -8.28
N ASP A 46 4.30 20.67 -8.61
CA ASP A 46 5.41 19.71 -8.58
C ASP A 46 6.11 19.52 -7.22
N LYS A 47 5.38 19.78 -6.12
CA LYS A 47 5.93 19.70 -4.75
C LYS A 47 5.62 18.40 -4.03
N ARG A 48 4.64 17.65 -4.52
CA ARG A 48 4.13 16.42 -3.88
C ARG A 48 3.89 15.35 -4.91
N LEU A 49 4.34 14.14 -4.56
CA LEU A 49 4.11 12.92 -5.32
C LEU A 49 3.21 11.98 -4.52
N PHE A 50 2.18 11.46 -5.18
CA PHE A 50 1.21 10.52 -4.65
C PHE A 50 1.36 9.22 -5.42
N CYS A 51 1.81 8.17 -4.77
CA CYS A 51 2.07 6.91 -5.45
C CYS A 51 1.23 5.78 -4.91
N MET A 52 0.74 4.94 -5.82
CA MET A 52 -0.06 3.77 -5.49
C MET A 52 0.82 2.53 -5.42
N TYR A 53 0.67 1.78 -4.34
CA TYR A 53 1.46 0.60 -4.03
C TYR A 53 0.58 -0.57 -3.59
N GLU A 54 1.01 -1.79 -3.94
CA GLU A 54 0.44 -3.05 -3.45
C GLU A 54 1.52 -3.87 -2.71
N PRO A 55 1.65 -3.69 -1.38
CA PRO A 55 2.47 -4.53 -0.51
C PRO A 55 1.64 -5.56 0.26
N ALA A 56 2.30 -6.41 1.06
CA ALA A 56 1.62 -7.22 2.08
C ALA A 56 1.16 -6.37 3.30
N ASN A 57 1.94 -5.36 3.71
CA ASN A 57 1.70 -4.51 4.88
C ASN A 57 2.44 -3.15 4.73
N PRO A 58 2.12 -2.11 5.54
CA PRO A 58 2.80 -0.81 5.44
C PRO A 58 4.28 -0.84 5.86
N GLU A 59 4.71 -1.81 6.65
CA GLU A 59 6.13 -1.99 7.02
C GLU A 59 7.00 -2.31 5.80
N ALA A 60 6.49 -3.09 4.84
CA ALA A 60 7.16 -3.38 3.57
C ALA A 60 7.37 -2.10 2.75
N ILE A 61 6.37 -1.20 2.73
CA ILE A 61 6.50 0.14 2.13
C ILE A 61 7.63 0.94 2.79
N ARG A 62 7.68 0.97 4.13
CA ARG A 62 8.74 1.70 4.85
C ARG A 62 10.13 1.13 4.56
N LYS A 63 10.24 -0.20 4.47
CA LYS A 63 11.50 -0.88 4.11
C LYS A 63 11.92 -0.54 2.67
N ALA A 64 10.98 -0.55 1.73
CA ALA A 64 11.21 -0.15 0.34
C ALA A 64 11.64 1.32 0.24
N GLY A 65 10.99 2.23 0.96
CA GLY A 65 11.40 3.64 1.04
C GLY A 65 12.84 3.82 1.54
N ARG A 66 13.26 3.09 2.57
CA ARG A 66 14.66 3.11 3.04
C ARG A 66 15.65 2.51 2.03
N ARG A 67 15.30 1.38 1.40
CA ARG A 67 16.16 0.69 0.43
C ARG A 67 16.41 1.53 -0.81
N THR A 68 15.35 2.20 -1.26
CA THR A 68 15.40 3.06 -2.43
C THR A 68 15.99 4.42 -2.04
N GLY A 69 15.69 4.95 -0.86
CA GLY A 69 15.98 6.35 -0.51
C GLY A 69 14.88 7.31 -0.96
N LEU A 70 13.70 6.79 -1.31
CA LEU A 70 12.52 7.63 -1.55
C LEU A 70 11.91 8.07 -0.22
N PRO A 71 11.75 9.37 0.05
CA PRO A 71 11.13 9.85 1.30
C PRO A 71 9.68 9.38 1.37
N ILE A 72 9.21 9.03 2.57
CA ILE A 72 7.83 8.68 2.86
C ILE A 72 7.33 9.65 3.93
N GLU A 73 6.36 10.48 3.59
CA GLU A 73 5.72 11.38 4.56
C GLU A 73 4.53 10.69 5.21
N VAL A 74 3.62 10.18 4.38
CA VAL A 74 2.36 9.58 4.84
C VAL A 74 2.08 8.29 4.07
N ILE A 75 1.49 7.32 4.77
CA ILE A 75 1.01 6.07 4.20
C ILE A 75 -0.48 5.95 4.53
N HIS A 76 -1.33 6.01 3.50
CA HIS A 76 -2.76 5.79 3.63
C HIS A 76 -3.10 4.42 3.07
N ARG A 77 -3.80 3.58 3.85
CA ARG A 77 -4.48 2.42 3.28
C ARG A 77 -5.70 2.92 2.51
N VAL A 78 -5.86 2.45 1.29
CA VAL A 78 -6.92 2.91 0.38
C VAL A 78 -7.65 1.74 -0.25
N THR A 79 -8.87 1.99 -0.69
CA THR A 79 -9.68 1.05 -1.48
C THR A 79 -10.12 1.76 -2.74
N VAL A 80 -10.12 1.05 -3.87
CA VAL A 80 -10.52 1.65 -5.13
C VAL A 80 -12.03 1.70 -5.21
N LEU A 81 -12.53 2.91 -5.43
CA LEU A 81 -13.89 3.17 -5.88
C LEU A 81 -13.82 3.37 -7.39
N GLU A 82 -14.50 2.51 -8.16
CA GLU A 82 -14.65 2.63 -9.62
C GLU A 82 -16.06 3.13 -9.94
N PRO A 83 -16.32 4.46 -10.00
CA PRO A 83 -17.68 4.99 -10.04
C PRO A 83 -18.48 4.52 -11.26
N HIS A 84 -17.80 4.30 -12.39
CA HIS A 84 -18.44 3.85 -13.63
C HIS A 84 -18.66 2.33 -13.69
N ALA A 85 -17.95 1.55 -12.85
CA ALA A 85 -18.25 0.12 -12.65
C ALA A 85 -19.26 -0.11 -11.52
N PHE A 86 -19.43 0.89 -10.65
CA PHE A 86 -20.32 0.87 -9.50
C PHE A 86 -21.81 0.92 -9.87
N ALA A 87 -22.14 1.45 -11.05
CA ALA A 87 -23.51 1.47 -11.57
C ALA A 87 -24.12 0.05 -11.74
N ASP A 88 -23.28 -0.98 -11.91
CA ASP A 88 -23.72 -2.38 -12.12
C ASP A 88 -23.64 -3.28 -10.86
N ARG A 89 -22.96 -2.84 -9.79
CA ARG A 89 -22.83 -3.62 -8.55
C ARG A 89 -23.12 -2.73 -7.35
N GLY A 90 -24.40 -2.64 -7.02
CA GLY A 90 -24.88 -1.90 -5.85
C GLY A 90 -24.19 -2.32 -4.55
N ALA A 91 -23.95 -1.31 -3.71
CA ALA A 91 -23.41 -1.31 -2.35
C ALA A 91 -21.86 -1.31 -2.22
N TRP A 92 -21.34 -0.10 -1.99
CA TRP A 92 -20.06 0.15 -1.34
C TRP A 92 -20.07 -0.53 0.02
N ARG A 93 -19.11 -1.42 0.27
CA ARG A 93 -18.84 -1.97 1.61
C ARG A 93 -17.65 -1.23 2.20
N ASP A 94 -17.79 -0.78 3.44
CA ASP A 94 -16.71 -0.10 4.16
C ASP A 94 -15.49 -1.03 4.31
N PRO A 95 -14.34 -0.72 3.70
CA PRO A 95 -13.15 -1.57 3.76
C PRO A 95 -12.51 -1.67 5.15
N THR A 96 -12.90 -0.81 6.10
CA THR A 96 -12.42 -0.89 7.49
C THR A 96 -13.12 -1.98 8.31
N THR A 97 -14.29 -2.45 7.87
CA THR A 97 -15.04 -3.53 8.55
C THR A 97 -14.63 -4.95 8.15
N ALA A 98 -13.75 -5.10 7.15
CA ALA A 98 -13.37 -6.41 6.59
C ALA A 98 -12.18 -7.10 7.30
N GLN A 99 -11.74 -6.62 8.46
CA GLN A 99 -10.55 -7.16 9.16
C GLN A 99 -10.78 -7.87 10.49
N GLU A 100 -12.02 -8.03 10.96
CA GLU A 100 -12.27 -8.96 12.06
C GLU A 100 -12.52 -10.36 11.49
N GLU A 101 -11.44 -11.11 11.25
CA GLU A 101 -11.58 -12.58 11.28
C GLU A 101 -12.09 -12.95 12.68
N PRO A 102 -13.19 -13.71 12.81
CA PRO A 102 -13.61 -14.18 14.12
C PRO A 102 -12.46 -15.02 14.70
N PRO A 103 -12.17 -14.93 16.01
CA PRO A 103 -11.16 -15.78 16.62
C PRO A 103 -11.50 -17.21 16.28
N THR A 104 -10.53 -17.90 15.69
CA THR A 104 -10.62 -19.31 15.29
C THR A 104 -11.15 -20.08 16.49
N ALA A 105 -12.38 -20.59 16.38
CA ALA A 105 -12.94 -21.50 17.36
C ALA A 105 -12.20 -22.84 17.26
N ALA A 106 -11.00 -22.87 17.83
CA ALA A 106 -10.21 -24.07 18.03
C ALA A 106 -9.98 -24.24 19.53
N ALA A 107 -10.31 -25.45 20.00
CA ALA A 107 -10.06 -25.99 21.33
C ALA A 107 -11.01 -25.57 22.48
N ALA A 108 -12.29 -25.93 22.36
CA ALA A 108 -13.07 -26.33 23.53
C ALA A 108 -13.90 -27.59 23.22
N ALA A 109 -13.21 -28.67 22.87
CA ALA A 109 -13.80 -30.00 22.82
C ALA A 109 -12.80 -31.01 23.37
N GLY A 110 -13.11 -31.59 24.53
CA GLY A 110 -12.58 -32.89 24.91
C GLY A 110 -11.51 -32.92 26.00
N TRP A 111 -11.80 -32.42 27.20
CA TRP A 111 -11.22 -33.04 28.40
C TRP A 111 -12.36 -33.47 29.34
N SER A 112 -12.80 -34.71 29.17
CA SER A 112 -13.63 -35.41 30.15
C SER A 112 -12.73 -36.42 30.87
N GLY A 113 -12.10 -35.96 31.94
CA GLY A 113 -11.59 -36.83 32.99
C GLY A 113 -12.59 -36.85 34.13
N ALA A 114 -13.21 -38.01 34.38
CA ALA A 114 -13.82 -38.35 35.66
C ALA A 114 -14.09 -39.87 35.75
N HIS A 115 -13.33 -40.49 36.66
CA HIS A 115 -13.52 -41.79 37.33
C HIS A 115 -13.28 -43.09 36.57
#